data_AF-A0A850NQL1-F1
#
_entry.id   AF-A0A850NQL1-F1
#
_cell.length_a   1.000
_cell.length_b   1.000
_cell.length_c   1.000
_cell.angle_alpha   90.00
_cell.angle_beta   90.00
_cell.angle_gamma   90.00
#
_symmetry.space_group_name_H-M   'P 1'
#
loop_
_entity.id
_entity.type
_entity.pdbx_description
1 polymer ?
#
loop_
_entity_poly.entity_id
_entity_poly.type
_entity_poly.pdbx_seq_one_letter_code
_entity_poly.pdbx_strand_id
1 'polypeptide(L)'
;MNHDIRTIEIEGAPWFVAHDVCATLKLGISHTGYVNVWNGTQTLSRDEKRVLRRTDPCLTRGSEVLFGSRVVNVSLISESGLYKLVMRSDKREARLFQDWVTRVVLPTIRQTGAYVVGEEKLTLTL
;
A
#
# COMPACT_ATOMS: atom_id res chain seq x y z
N MET A 1 -9.51 11.86 -9.82
CA MET A 1 -8.51 11.11 -10.62
C MET A 1 -8.45 9.71 -10.07
N ASN A 2 -8.65 8.71 -10.92
CA ASN A 2 -8.42 7.30 -10.54
C ASN A 2 -6.91 7.12 -10.47
N HIS A 3 -6.36 6.81 -9.31
CA HIS A 3 -4.93 6.53 -9.17
C HIS A 3 -4.78 5.02 -9.20
N ASP A 4 -4.40 4.50 -10.36
CA ASP A 4 -4.05 3.10 -10.48
C ASP A 4 -2.75 2.84 -9.70
N ILE A 5 -2.75 1.84 -8.83
CA ILE A 5 -1.59 1.48 -8.03
C ILE A 5 -0.91 0.31 -8.71
N ARG A 6 0.23 0.59 -9.35
CA ARG A 6 1.02 -0.46 -10.00
C ARG A 6 1.61 -1.38 -8.94
N THR A 7 1.50 -2.68 -9.21
CA THR A 7 1.84 -3.76 -8.28
C THR A 7 2.66 -4.83 -9.00
N ILE A 8 3.59 -5.46 -8.29
CA ILE A 8 4.36 -6.62 -8.74
C ILE A 8 4.41 -7.65 -7.60
N GLU A 9 4.41 -8.93 -7.94
CA GLU A 9 4.67 -10.00 -6.99
C GLU A 9 6.18 -10.29 -6.93
N ILE A 10 6.75 -10.28 -5.73
CA ILE A 10 8.15 -10.63 -5.48
C ILE A 10 8.18 -11.61 -4.31
N GLU A 11 8.78 -12.79 -4.53
CA GLU A 11 8.91 -13.83 -3.51
C GLU A 11 7.55 -14.25 -2.91
N GLY A 12 6.49 -14.27 -3.74
CA GLY A 12 5.13 -14.65 -3.34
C GLY A 12 4.36 -13.56 -2.58
N ALA A 13 4.92 -12.36 -2.43
CA ALA A 13 4.29 -11.24 -1.75
C ALA A 13 4.07 -10.05 -2.72
N PRO A 14 2.98 -9.28 -2.57
CA PRO A 14 2.75 -8.10 -3.38
C PRO A 14 3.61 -6.92 -2.92
N TRP A 15 4.14 -6.20 -3.90
CA TRP A 15 4.88 -4.96 -3.73
C TRP A 15 4.28 -3.86 -4.60
N PHE A 16 4.15 -2.67 -4.03
CA PHE A 16 3.38 -1.56 -4.62
C PHE A 16 4.30 -0.41 -4.98
N VAL A 17 4.07 0.24 -6.12
CA VAL A 17 4.85 1.42 -6.50
C VAL A 17 4.60 2.56 -5.51
N ALA A 18 5.65 2.95 -4.79
CA ALA A 18 5.59 3.89 -3.68
C ALA A 18 5.06 5.27 -4.12
N HIS A 19 5.43 5.71 -5.33
CA HIS A 19 4.95 6.96 -5.89
C HIS A 19 3.42 6.96 -6.04
N ASP A 20 2.85 5.88 -6.59
CA ASP A 20 1.42 5.77 -6.84
C ASP A 20 0.65 5.73 -5.52
N VAL A 21 1.18 5.00 -4.52
CA VAL A 21 0.61 4.97 -3.17
C VAL A 21 0.66 6.34 -2.50
N CYS A 22 1.82 7.01 -2.50
CA CYS A 22 1.96 8.33 -1.89
C CYS A 22 1.06 9.38 -2.58
N ALA A 23 0.95 9.35 -3.90
CA ALA A 23 0.01 10.18 -4.66
C ALA A 23 -1.44 9.91 -4.24
N THR A 24 -1.82 8.63 -4.18
CA THR A 24 -3.17 8.20 -3.81
C THR A 24 -3.53 8.63 -2.40
N LEU A 25 -2.63 8.46 -1.43
CA LEU A 25 -2.84 8.76 -0.01
C LEU A 25 -2.54 10.21 0.36
N LYS A 26 -2.10 11.04 -0.59
CA LYS A 26 -1.63 12.42 -0.38
C LYS A 26 -0.55 12.53 0.69
N LEU A 27 0.43 11.63 0.65
CA LEU A 27 1.56 11.60 1.57
C LEU A 27 2.82 12.18 0.90
N GLY A 28 3.56 13.00 1.63
CA GLY A 28 4.79 13.62 1.13
C GLY A 28 4.58 14.59 -0.04
N ILE A 29 3.38 15.17 -0.15
CA ILE A 29 3.06 16.15 -1.20
C ILE A 29 3.72 17.48 -0.87
N SER A 30 4.51 18.02 -1.80
CA SER A 30 5.11 19.35 -1.68
C SER A 30 4.07 20.46 -1.87
N HIS A 31 4.45 21.71 -1.58
CA HIS A 31 3.61 22.88 -1.89
C HIS A 31 3.29 23.03 -3.39
N THR A 32 4.09 22.42 -4.28
CA THR A 32 3.86 22.42 -5.73
C THR A 32 2.97 21.27 -6.21
N GLY A 33 2.49 20.40 -5.31
CA GLY A 33 1.73 19.20 -5.67
C GLY A 33 2.58 18.01 -6.12
N TYR A 34 3.91 18.14 -6.07
CA TYR A 34 4.82 17.04 -6.40
C TYR A 34 4.89 16.00 -5.27
N VAL A 35 4.93 14.73 -5.63
CA VAL A 35 5.01 13.62 -4.67
C VAL A 35 6.47 13.35 -4.30
N ASN A 36 6.87 13.74 -3.10
CA ASN A 36 8.17 13.37 -2.54
C ASN A 36 8.05 12.00 -1.86
N VAL A 37 8.40 10.94 -2.61
CA VAL A 37 8.31 9.54 -2.15
C VAL A 37 9.15 9.31 -0.88
N TRP A 38 10.33 9.91 -0.79
CA TRP A 38 11.19 9.77 0.40
C TRP A 38 10.48 10.27 1.65
N ASN A 39 9.93 11.48 1.61
CA ASN A 39 9.17 12.08 2.70
C ASN A 39 7.90 11.27 3.00
N GLY A 40 7.17 10.83 1.97
CA GLY A 40 5.96 10.03 2.10
C GLY A 40 6.19 8.63 2.71
N THR A 41 7.39 8.07 2.57
CA THR A 41 7.75 6.71 3.04
C THR A 41 8.80 6.72 4.18
N GLN A 42 9.05 7.87 4.79
CA GLN A 42 10.09 8.02 5.82
C GLN A 42 9.84 7.18 7.08
N THR A 43 8.57 6.89 7.40
CA THR A 43 8.18 6.07 8.56
C THR A 43 8.29 4.58 8.33
N LEU A 44 8.49 4.15 7.08
CA LEU A 44 8.67 2.75 6.75
C LEU A 44 10.08 2.29 7.07
N SER A 45 10.21 1.06 7.56
CA SER A 45 11.50 0.43 7.81
C SER A 45 12.20 0.07 6.49
N ARG A 46 13.46 -0.37 6.59
CA ARG A 46 14.28 -0.70 5.41
C ARG A 46 13.75 -1.92 4.67
N ASP A 47 13.26 -2.92 5.38
CA ASP A 47 12.67 -4.16 4.84
C ASP A 47 11.30 -3.93 4.18
N GLU A 48 10.62 -2.81 4.50
CA GLU A 48 9.36 -2.42 3.86
C GLU A 48 9.55 -1.64 2.57
N LYS A 49 10.80 -1.35 2.18
CA LYS A 49 11.14 -0.55 1.01
C LYS A 49 12.11 -1.30 0.12
N ARG A 50 11.86 -1.28 -1.18
CA ARG A 50 12.75 -1.87 -2.18
C ARG A 50 12.88 -0.91 -3.36
N VAL A 51 14.06 -0.84 -3.95
CA VAL A 51 14.26 -0.12 -5.22
C VAL A 51 14.54 -1.15 -6.28
N LEU A 52 13.71 -1.20 -7.31
CA LEU A 52 13.95 -2.02 -8.49
C LEU A 52 14.51 -1.17 -9.63
N ARG A 53 15.48 -1.75 -10.32
CA ARG A 53 16.08 -1.31 -11.57
C ARG A 53 15.50 -2.14 -12.71
N ARG A 54 15.51 -1.60 -13.93
CA ARG A 54 15.02 -2.33 -15.12
C ARG A 54 15.76 -3.66 -15.42
N THR A 55 16.93 -3.86 -14.82
CA THR A 55 17.75 -5.06 -14.98
C THR A 55 17.63 -6.03 -13.81
N ASP A 56 16.73 -5.77 -12.85
CA ASP A 56 16.60 -6.65 -11.69
C ASP A 56 16.08 -8.05 -12.10
N PRO A 57 16.66 -9.14 -11.57
CA PRO A 57 16.33 -10.50 -11.97
C PRO A 57 14.94 -10.94 -11.47
N CYS A 58 14.34 -10.23 -10.51
CA CYS A 58 12.99 -10.50 -10.04
C CYS A 58 11.90 -9.99 -11.00
N LEU A 59 12.26 -9.26 -12.05
CA LEU A 59 11.31 -8.79 -13.05
C LEU A 59 10.89 -9.94 -13.97
N THR A 60 9.59 -10.16 -14.05
CA THR A 60 8.97 -11.12 -14.97
C THR A 60 8.35 -10.40 -16.16
N ARG A 61 7.99 -11.15 -17.21
CA ARG A 61 7.31 -10.61 -18.40
C ARG A 61 6.04 -9.84 -17.98
N GLY A 62 5.91 -8.58 -18.41
CA GLY A 62 4.83 -7.69 -18.01
C GLY A 62 5.22 -6.69 -16.92
N SER A 63 6.36 -6.88 -16.24
CA SER A 63 6.86 -5.93 -15.23
C SER A 63 7.35 -4.61 -15.85
N GLU A 64 7.38 -4.49 -17.18
CA GLU A 64 7.74 -3.25 -17.86
C GLU A 64 6.78 -2.11 -17.52
N VAL A 65 5.51 -2.42 -17.18
CA VAL A 65 4.49 -1.42 -16.80
C VAL A 65 4.85 -0.65 -15.51
N LEU A 66 5.72 -1.23 -14.67
CA LEU A 66 6.23 -0.55 -13.47
C LEU A 66 7.12 0.65 -13.84
N PHE A 67 7.79 0.57 -14.99
CA PHE A 67 8.75 1.56 -15.45
C PHE A 67 8.12 2.43 -16.53
N GLY A 68 8.00 3.74 -16.28
CA GLY A 68 7.72 4.68 -17.36
C GLY A 68 8.87 4.74 -18.36
N SER A 69 8.65 5.28 -19.57
CA SER A 69 9.63 5.25 -20.67
C SER A 69 11.03 5.78 -20.30
N ARG A 70 11.12 6.72 -19.35
CA ARG A 70 12.36 7.33 -18.86
C ARG A 70 12.73 6.93 -17.43
N VAL A 71 11.95 6.07 -16.79
CA VAL A 71 12.17 5.67 -15.40
C VAL A 71 13.13 4.48 -15.37
N VAL A 72 14.31 4.70 -14.78
CA VAL A 72 15.35 3.66 -14.64
C VAL A 72 15.20 2.85 -13.35
N ASN A 73 14.69 3.49 -12.29
CA ASN A 73 14.51 2.92 -10.97
C ASN A 73 13.10 3.21 -10.46
N VAL A 74 12.49 2.25 -9.79
CA VAL A 74 11.16 2.38 -9.17
C VAL A 74 11.27 2.00 -7.70
N SER A 75 10.80 2.89 -6.83
CA SER A 75 10.67 2.59 -5.40
C SER A 75 9.37 1.83 -5.17
N LEU A 76 9.47 0.71 -4.47
CA LEU A 76 8.38 -0.14 -4.04
C LEU A 76 8.25 -0.11 -2.52
N ILE A 77 7.03 -0.32 -2.05
CA ILE A 77 6.72 -0.61 -0.65
C ILE A 77 6.09 -1.99 -0.52
N SER A 78 6.38 -2.68 0.57
CA SER A 78 5.72 -3.94 0.91
C SER A 78 4.26 -3.72 1.28
N GLU A 79 3.49 -4.81 1.36
CA GLU A 79 2.12 -4.79 1.87
C GLU A 79 2.02 -4.25 3.30
N SER A 80 2.93 -4.64 4.19
CA SER A 80 2.99 -4.09 5.55
C SER A 80 3.20 -2.57 5.53
N GLY A 81 4.10 -2.10 4.66
CA GLY A 81 4.35 -0.68 4.46
C GLY A 81 3.13 0.06 3.91
N LEU A 82 2.42 -0.53 2.95
CA LEU A 82 1.16 0.01 2.43
C LEU A 82 0.16 0.23 3.56
N TYR A 83 -0.10 -0.78 4.39
CA TYR A 83 -1.05 -0.65 5.50
C TYR A 83 -0.64 0.43 6.50
N LYS A 84 0.65 0.54 6.86
CA LYS A 84 1.14 1.63 7.72
C LYS A 84 0.86 3.01 7.12
N LEU A 85 1.08 3.18 5.82
CA LEU A 85 0.78 4.45 5.14
C LEU A 85 -0.72 4.73 5.08
N VAL A 86 -1.55 3.71 4.82
CA VAL A 86 -3.01 3.85 4.84
C VAL A 86 -3.49 4.30 6.22
N MET A 87 -2.99 3.70 7.30
CA MET A 87 -3.34 4.05 8.69
C MET A 87 -2.91 5.46 9.09
N ARG A 88 -1.95 6.06 8.38
CA ARG A 88 -1.50 7.44 8.59
C ARG A 88 -2.25 8.47 7.73
N SER A 89 -2.92 8.04 6.66
CA SER A 89 -3.54 8.96 5.72
C SER A 89 -4.80 9.61 6.29
N ASP A 90 -4.96 10.91 6.07
CA ASP A 90 -6.18 11.66 6.43
C ASP A 90 -7.28 11.59 5.37
N LYS A 91 -7.05 10.87 4.26
CA LYS A 91 -8.04 10.78 3.19
C LYS A 91 -9.29 10.04 3.65
N ARG A 92 -10.45 10.53 3.20
CA ARG A 92 -11.74 9.92 3.52
C ARG A 92 -11.81 8.46 3.08
N GLU A 93 -11.24 8.13 1.93
CA GLU A 93 -11.19 6.76 1.41
C GLU A 93 -10.32 5.86 2.30
N ALA A 94 -9.20 6.38 2.83
CA ALA A 94 -8.36 5.65 3.78
C ALA A 94 -9.07 5.44 5.13
N ARG A 95 -9.83 6.45 5.60
CA ARG A 95 -10.61 6.34 6.85
C ARG A 95 -11.63 5.21 6.81
N LEU A 96 -12.28 4.94 5.67
CA LEU A 96 -13.20 3.82 5.55
C LEU A 96 -12.51 2.47 5.83
N PHE A 97 -11.31 2.29 5.28
CA PHE A 97 -10.49 1.10 5.56
C PHE A 97 -10.00 1.09 7.03
N GLN A 98 -9.53 2.22 7.55
CA GLN A 98 -9.08 2.34 8.94
C GLN A 98 -10.21 2.00 9.93
N ASP A 99 -11.41 2.55 9.74
CA ASP A 99 -12.57 2.28 10.58
C ASP A 99 -12.98 0.81 10.49
N TRP A 100 -12.99 0.22 9.29
CA TRP A 100 -13.27 -1.21 9.14
C TRP A 100 -12.24 -2.08 9.88
N VAL A 101 -10.94 -1.79 9.72
CA VAL A 101 -9.87 -2.52 10.43
C VAL A 101 -10.02 -2.36 11.94
N THR A 102 -10.20 -1.13 12.43
CA THR A 102 -10.15 -0.84 13.87
C THR A 102 -11.44 -1.15 14.62
N ARG A 103 -12.60 -1.13 13.94
CA ARG A 103 -13.91 -1.40 14.55
C ARG A 103 -14.43 -2.80 14.29
N VAL A 104 -14.00 -3.44 13.20
CA VAL A 104 -14.47 -4.79 12.82
C VAL A 104 -13.35 -5.81 12.93
N VAL A 105 -12.28 -5.67 12.13
CA VAL A 105 -11.26 -6.72 12.01
C VAL A 105 -10.53 -6.96 13.33
N LEU A 106 -9.91 -5.92 13.90
CA LEU A 106 -9.12 -6.06 15.12
C LEU A 106 -9.96 -6.47 16.34
N PRO A 107 -11.17 -5.91 16.58
CA PRO A 107 -12.03 -6.38 17.66
C PRO A 107 -12.47 -7.84 17.50
N THR A 108 -12.74 -8.31 16.28
CA THR A 108 -13.09 -9.71 16.01
C THR A 108 -11.91 -10.61 16.32
N ILE A 109 -10.71 -10.32 15.79
CA ILE A 109 -9.49 -11.09 16.09
C ILE A 109 -9.23 -11.15 17.60
N ARG A 110 -9.39 -10.04 18.33
CA ARG A 110 -9.22 -10.02 19.79
C ARG A 110 -10.19 -10.98 20.51
N GLN A 111 -11.42 -11.12 20.01
CA GLN A 111 -12.48 -11.90 20.66
C GLN A 111 -12.43 -13.38 20.29
N THR A 112 -12.19 -13.69 19.01
CA THR A 112 -12.30 -15.06 18.48
C THR A 112 -10.93 -15.69 18.19
N GLY A 113 -9.85 -14.90 18.21
CA GLY A 113 -8.51 -15.32 17.81
C GLY A 113 -8.28 -15.30 16.30
N ALA A 114 -9.30 -14.99 15.48
CA ALA A 114 -9.21 -15.02 14.03
C ALA A 114 -10.18 -14.00 13.38
N TYR A 115 -10.01 -13.75 12.09
CA TYR A 115 -10.99 -13.04 11.28
C TYR A 115 -11.35 -13.92 10.08
N VAL A 116 -12.63 -14.28 9.97
CA VAL A 116 -13.16 -15.08 8.86
C VAL A 116 -14.14 -14.22 8.08
N VAL A 117 -13.79 -13.93 6.83
CA VAL A 117 -14.63 -13.13 5.94
C VAL A 117 -16.00 -13.80 5.79
N GLY A 118 -17.06 -13.07 6.14
CA GLY A 118 -18.44 -13.55 6.06
C GLY A 118 -19.11 -13.90 7.39
N GLU A 119 -18.37 -14.06 8.48
CA GLU A 119 -18.97 -14.27 9.82
C GLU A 119 -19.58 -12.98 10.40
N GLU A 120 -19.13 -11.82 9.93
CA GLU A 120 -19.65 -10.49 10.33
C GLU A 120 -21.13 -10.25 9.94
N LYS A 121 -21.70 -11.09 9.07
CA LYS A 121 -23.15 -11.09 8.79
C LYS A 121 -23.97 -11.85 9.83
N LEU A 122 -23.37 -12.80 10.54
CA LEU A 122 -24.10 -13.65 11.50
C LEU A 122 -24.36 -12.93 12.83
N THR A 123 -23.47 -12.03 13.24
CA THR A 123 -23.59 -11.24 14.48
C THR A 123 -24.45 -9.99 14.35
N LEU A 124 -24.73 -9.50 13.14
CA LEU A 124 -25.60 -8.34 12.90
C LEU A 124 -27.07 -8.71 12.62
N THR A 125 -27.42 -10.00 12.70
CA THR A 125 -28.78 -10.50 12.39
C THR A 125 -29.43 -11.22 13.60
N LEU A 126 -28.85 -11.07 14.80
CA LEU A 126 -29.41 -11.53 16.08
C LEU A 126 -29.50 -10.35 17.05
#